data_AF-A0A151SN35-F1
#
_entry.id   AF-A0A151SN35-F1
#
_cell.length_a   1.000
_cell.length_b   1.000
_cell.length_c   1.000
_cell.angle_alpha   90.00
_cell.angle_beta   90.00
_cell.angle_gamma   90.00
#
_symmetry.space_group_name_H-M   'P 1'
#
loop_
_entity.id
_entity.type
_entity.pdbx_description
1 polymer ?
#
loop_
_entity_poly.entity_id
_entity_poly.type
_entity_poly.pdbx_seq_one_letter_code
_entity_poly.pdbx_strand_id
1 'polypeptide(L)'
;WVKVNVDGSWLDQSRIMGVGGVIRDAVGRWKGGFARSFEDGDSLRGEILAIAEGLSFYWDAGFRNIICESDCIGAVKVVQGPSLKK
;
A
#
# COMPACT_ATOMS: atom_id res chain seq x y z
N TRP A 1 4.84 -8.20 -14.93
CA TRP A 1 4.59 -7.04 -14.07
C TRP A 1 3.15 -7.10 -13.60
N VAL A 2 2.92 -6.80 -12.32
CA VAL A 2 1.60 -6.56 -11.75
C VAL A 2 1.56 -5.17 -11.16
N LYS A 3 0.39 -4.54 -11.22
CA LYS A 3 0.14 -3.27 -10.55
C LYS A 3 -0.58 -3.54 -9.24
N VAL A 4 -0.11 -2.91 -8.18
CA VAL A 4 -0.68 -2.97 -6.84
C VAL A 4 -1.09 -1.55 -6.48
N ASN A 5 -2.39 -1.29 -6.43
CA ASN A 5 -2.92 -0.02 -5.94
C ASN A 5 -3.29 -0.20 -4.47
N VAL A 6 -2.75 0.64 -3.59
CA VAL A 6 -2.97 0.56 -2.14
C VAL A 6 -3.59 1.84 -1.63
N ASP A 7 -4.33 1.74 -0.54
CA ASP A 7 -4.94 2.87 0.16
C ASP A 7 -4.99 2.61 1.66
N GLY A 8 -4.74 3.67 2.43
CA GLY A 8 -4.86 3.70 3.88
C GLY A 8 -6.03 4.57 4.32
N SER A 9 -6.77 4.11 5.33
CA SER A 9 -7.86 4.88 5.94
C SER A 9 -7.63 5.03 7.43
N TRP A 10 -8.16 6.11 8.02
CA TRP A 10 -8.09 6.37 9.45
C TRP A 10 -9.45 6.85 9.97
N LEU A 11 -9.92 6.21 11.04
CA LEU A 11 -11.12 6.59 11.76
C LEU A 11 -10.75 7.08 13.16
N ASP A 12 -10.82 8.39 13.36
CA ASP A 12 -10.38 9.07 14.59
C ASP A 12 -11.19 8.63 15.82
N GLN A 13 -12.51 8.46 15.68
CA GLN A 13 -13.42 8.12 16.79
C GLN A 13 -13.06 6.80 17.45
N SER A 14 -12.65 5.81 16.66
CA SER A 14 -12.29 4.47 17.14
C SER A 14 -10.78 4.27 17.24
N ARG A 15 -9.98 5.24 16.78
CA ARG A 15 -8.53 5.11 16.62
C ARG A 15 -8.10 3.88 15.81
N ILE A 16 -8.83 3.59 14.72
CA ILE A 16 -8.56 2.42 13.86
C ILE A 16 -8.08 2.89 12.49
N MET A 17 -7.00 2.28 12.02
CA MET A 17 -6.55 2.36 10.64
C MET A 17 -7.09 1.17 9.85
N GLY A 18 -7.59 1.43 8.64
CA GLY A 18 -7.81 0.40 7.64
C GLY A 18 -6.70 0.47 6.59
N VAL A 19 -6.24 -0.68 6.12
CA VAL A 19 -5.37 -0.76 4.94
C VAL A 19 -6.02 -1.67 3.92
N GLY A 20 -5.81 -1.38 2.65
CA GLY A 20 -6.27 -2.25 1.59
C GLY A 20 -5.50 -2.04 0.31
N GLY A 21 -5.72 -2.96 -0.62
CA GLY A 21 -5.16 -2.83 -1.94
C GLY A 21 -5.64 -3.90 -2.91
N VAL A 22 -5.33 -3.65 -4.17
CA VAL A 22 -5.84 -4.41 -5.31
C VAL A 22 -4.73 -4.71 -6.29
N ILE A 23 -4.69 -5.94 -6.82
CA ILE A 23 -3.78 -6.33 -7.89
C ILE A 23 -4.49 -6.26 -9.23
N ARG A 24 -3.80 -5.71 -10.21
CA ARG A 24 -4.18 -5.78 -11.61
C ARG A 24 -3.04 -6.30 -12.46
N ASP A 25 -3.38 -7.06 -13.50
CA ASP A 25 -2.43 -7.39 -14.56
C ASP A 25 -2.18 -6.18 -15.48
N ALA A 26 -1.30 -6.35 -16.48
CA ALA A 26 -0.90 -5.27 -17.38
C ALA A 26 -2.05 -4.69 -18.23
N VAL A 27 -3.17 -5.40 -18.39
CA VAL A 27 -4.35 -4.92 -19.11
C VAL A 27 -5.48 -4.52 -18.15
N GLY A 28 -5.18 -4.40 -16.85
CA GLY A 28 -6.10 -3.92 -15.84
C GLY A 28 -7.04 -4.98 -15.27
N ARG A 29 -6.87 -6.28 -15.59
CA ARG A 29 -7.74 -7.32 -15.03
C ARG A 29 -7.42 -7.54 -13.56
N TRP A 30 -8.47 -7.65 -12.75
CA TRP A 30 -8.36 -7.99 -11.34
C TRP A 30 -7.68 -9.34 -11.12
N LYS A 31 -6.68 -9.38 -10.23
CA LYS A 31 -5.98 -10.61 -9.83
C LYS A 31 -6.14 -10.97 -8.35
N GLY A 32 -6.67 -10.06 -7.55
CA GLY A 32 -6.86 -10.25 -6.10
C GLY A 32 -6.80 -8.92 -5.35
N GLY A 33 -7.03 -8.98 -4.04
CA GLY A 33 -6.98 -7.83 -3.14
C GLY A 33 -6.77 -8.26 -1.70
N PHE A 34 -6.44 -7.31 -0.84
CA PHE A 34 -6.34 -7.50 0.61
C PHE A 34 -7.02 -6.35 1.34
N ALA A 35 -7.42 -6.62 2.58
CA ALA A 35 -7.89 -5.62 3.52
C ALA A 35 -7.54 -6.07 4.94
N ARG A 36 -7.10 -5.15 5.79
CA ARG A 36 -6.74 -5.42 7.18
C ARG A 36 -6.94 -4.16 8.03
N SER A 37 -7.21 -4.34 9.32
CA SER A 37 -7.28 -3.24 10.28
C SER A 37 -6.12 -3.27 11.26
N PHE A 38 -5.75 -2.08 11.73
CA PHE A 38 -4.73 -1.86 12.77
C PHE A 38 -5.24 -0.85 13.79
N GLU A 39 -4.81 -1.02 15.03
CA GLU A 39 -5.08 -0.06 16.11
C GLU A 39 -3.98 1.00 16.19
N ASP A 40 -4.31 2.14 16.80
CA ASP A 40 -3.38 3.20 17.21
C ASP A 40 -2.39 3.68 16.12
N GLY A 41 -2.84 4.66 15.34
CA GLY A 41 -2.01 5.38 14.40
C GLY A 41 -2.65 6.67 13.90
N ASP A 42 -2.41 6.97 12.64
CA ASP A 42 -2.92 8.16 11.95
C ASP A 42 -3.08 7.85 10.46
N SER A 43 -3.59 8.80 9.69
CA SER A 43 -3.80 8.63 8.25
C SER A 43 -2.51 8.31 7.49
N LEU A 44 -1.40 9.02 7.78
CA LEU A 44 -0.13 8.79 7.10
C LEU A 44 0.44 7.40 7.40
N ARG A 45 0.33 6.95 8.66
CA ARG A 45 0.73 5.61 9.06
C ARG A 45 -0.12 4.54 8.38
N GLY A 46 -1.43 4.76 8.23
CA GLY A 46 -2.31 3.87 7.48
C GLY A 46 -1.85 3.69 6.04
N GLU A 47 -1.49 4.79 5.37
CA GLU A 47 -0.99 4.78 3.98
C GLU A 47 0.34 4.04 3.84
N ILE A 48 1.29 4.29 4.76
CA ILE A 48 2.58 3.60 4.79
C ILE A 48 2.39 2.09 5.03
N LEU A 49 1.49 1.72 5.95
CA LEU A 49 1.15 0.32 6.22
C LEU A 49 0.47 -0.34 5.02
N ALA A 50 -0.38 0.37 4.27
CA ALA A 50 -0.99 -0.16 3.07
C ALA A 50 0.06 -0.50 2.00
N ILE A 51 1.08 0.35 1.81
CA ILE A 51 2.23 0.06 0.95
C ILE A 51 3.01 -1.17 1.46
N ALA A 52 3.31 -1.22 2.75
CA ALA A 52 4.11 -2.30 3.33
C ALA A 52 3.40 -3.67 3.26
N GLU A 53 2.12 -3.74 3.70
CA GLU A 53 1.31 -4.95 3.65
C GLU A 53 1.07 -5.39 2.20
N GLY A 54 0.78 -4.45 1.29
CA GLY A 54 0.62 -4.76 -0.13
C GLY A 54 1.88 -5.36 -0.74
N LEU A 55 3.04 -4.74 -0.53
CA LEU A 55 4.31 -5.28 -1.04
C LEU A 55 4.65 -6.65 -0.45
N SER A 56 4.48 -6.85 0.86
CA SER A 56 4.75 -8.13 1.52
C SER A 56 3.82 -9.23 1.02
N PHE A 57 2.50 -8.98 1.06
CA PHE A 57 1.49 -9.97 0.69
C PHE A 57 1.68 -10.46 -0.75
N TYR A 58 1.98 -9.56 -1.69
CA TYR A 58 2.18 -9.94 -3.09
C TYR A 58 3.58 -10.50 -3.38
N TRP A 59 4.59 -10.12 -2.60
CA TRP A 59 5.88 -10.80 -2.64
C TRP A 59 5.73 -12.27 -2.21
N ASP A 60 5.02 -12.53 -1.12
CA ASP A 60 4.78 -13.88 -0.60
C ASP A 60 3.92 -14.72 -1.56
N ALA A 61 3.02 -14.09 -2.31
CA ALA A 61 2.26 -14.71 -3.40
C ALA A 61 3.10 -15.07 -4.65
N GLY A 62 4.41 -14.79 -4.65
CA GLY A 62 5.33 -15.16 -5.74
C GLY A 62 5.51 -14.10 -6.82
N PHE A 63 4.91 -12.92 -6.68
CA PHE A 63 5.16 -11.83 -7.63
C PHE A 63 6.54 -11.21 -7.38
N ARG A 64 7.28 -10.92 -8.45
CA ARG A 64 8.64 -10.33 -8.38
C ARG A 64 8.79 -9.04 -9.18
N ASN A 65 7.85 -8.76 -10.07
CA ASN A 65 7.83 -7.56 -10.88
C ASN A 65 6.57 -6.76 -10.52
N ILE A 66 6.68 -5.89 -9.52
CA ILE A 66 5.57 -5.17 -8.89
C ILE A 66 5.73 -3.67 -9.13
N ILE A 67 4.65 -3.02 -9.59
CA ILE A 67 4.49 -1.57 -9.58
C ILE A 67 3.50 -1.25 -8.47
N CYS A 68 3.97 -0.65 -7.38
CA CYS A 68 3.11 -0.21 -6.29
C CYS A 68 2.71 1.27 -6.50
N GLU A 69 1.42 1.55 -6.45
CA GLU A 69 0.84 2.89 -6.60
C GLU A 69 0.04 3.24 -5.34
N SER A 70 0.33 4.40 -4.77
CA SER A 70 -0.43 5.05 -3.71
C SER A 70 -0.67 6.50 -4.14
N ASP A 71 -1.82 7.06 -3.78
CA ASP A 71 -2.17 8.46 -3.99
C ASP A 71 -1.62 9.39 -2.89
N CYS A 72 -1.07 8.82 -1.81
CA CYS A 72 -0.41 9.55 -0.74
C CYS A 72 1.06 9.84 -1.04
N ILE A 73 1.35 11.03 -1.57
CA ILE A 73 2.73 11.48 -1.85
C ILE A 73 3.63 11.47 -0.60
N GLY A 74 3.06 11.69 0.59
CA GLY A 74 3.78 11.62 1.86
C GLY A 74 4.31 10.22 2.12
N ALA A 75 3.45 9.20 2.00
CA ALA A 75 3.82 7.80 2.19
C ALA A 75 4.85 7.35 1.14
N VAL A 76 4.66 7.70 -0.13
CA VAL A 76 5.62 7.40 -1.21
C VAL A 76 7.01 7.96 -0.91
N LYS A 77 7.10 9.22 -0.48
CA LYS A 77 8.38 9.86 -0.13
C LYS A 77 9.05 9.20 1.06
N VAL A 78 8.29 8.81 2.09
CA VAL A 78 8.83 8.10 3.25
C VAL A 78 9.43 6.76 2.85
N VAL A 79 8.72 5.98 2.02
CA VAL A 79 9.17 4.64 1.58
C VAL A 79 10.36 4.71 0.62
N GLN A 80 10.39 5.68 -0.29
CA GLN A 80 11.51 5.86 -1.22
C GLN A 80 12.79 6.37 -0.53
N GLY A 81 12.66 6.92 0.68
CA GLY A 81 13.77 7.52 1.40
C GLY A 81 14.28 8.81 0.73
N PRO A 82 15.39 9.38 1.23
CA PRO A 82 15.97 10.57 0.62
C PRO A 82 16.37 10.29 -0.83
N SER A 83 15.88 11.11 -1.76
CA SER A 83 16.34 11.05 -3.14
C SER A 83 17.83 11.38 -3.17
N LEU A 84 18.65 10.40 -3.55
CA LEU A 84 20.04 10.65 -3.88
C LEU A 84 20.04 11.63 -5.06
N LYS A 85 20.46 12.87 -4.82
CA LYS A 85 20.73 13.82 -5.91
C LYS A 85 21.86 13.19 -6.73
N LYS A 86 21.54 12.77 -7.95
CA LYS A 86 22.54 12.47 -8.98
C LYS A 86 23.20 13.75 -9.45
#